data_AF-X0XKG8-F1
#
_entry.id   AF-X0XKG8-F1
#
_cell.length_a   1.000
_cell.length_b   1.000
_cell.length_c   1.000
_cell.angle_alpha   90.00
_cell.angle_beta   90.00
_cell.angle_gamma   90.00
#
_symmetry.space_group_name_H-M   'P 1'
#
loop_
_entity.id
_entity.type
_entity.pdbx_description
1 polymer ?
#
loop_
_entity_poly.entity_id
_entity_poly.type
_entity_poly.pdbx_seq_one_letter_code
_entity_poly.pdbx_strand_id
1 'polypeptide(L)'
;LYAWFMVSPSRYRLAQRLGAWGSRLLPKQAGWVRTLPPPLSAWTSSRHFPSFAFQPFLARSQKLNYGAKQTPTPQRRKRETEQLTEKSQPEDVVDRFSRELEDIGGTIVRCGEGVAPDKVAAYLREFGITKLIAWGEQQPALNAVIHHLRDKGFEILDPCLPRGSGPERDRRMVDLGRAEAGLTGAIAGVAETGTLVVPAGRNQSQLASLLPPVHLVLLPASVIHQTMTDWLREGG
;
A
#
# COMPACT_ATOMS: atom_id res chain seq x y z
N LEU A 1 25.32 2.97 -18.76
CA LEU A 1 25.53 1.60 -18.22
C LEU A 1 24.24 0.81 -18.07
N TYR A 2 23.23 1.31 -17.33
CA TYR A 2 21.96 0.61 -17.09
C TYR A 2 21.19 0.21 -18.38
N ALA A 3 21.04 1.14 -19.32
CA ALA A 3 20.35 0.89 -20.59
C ALA A 3 21.01 -0.24 -21.44
N TRP A 4 22.33 -0.40 -21.38
CA TRP A 4 23.06 -1.40 -22.16
C TRP A 4 22.78 -2.84 -21.70
N PHE A 5 22.56 -3.04 -20.40
CA PHE A 5 22.20 -4.35 -19.84
C PHE A 5 20.75 -4.75 -20.11
N MET A 6 19.83 -3.78 -20.17
CA MET A 6 18.39 -4.05 -20.30
C MET A 6 17.90 -4.20 -21.75
N VAL A 7 18.65 -3.71 -22.74
CA VAL A 7 18.26 -3.77 -24.17
C VAL A 7 18.51 -5.14 -24.81
N SER A 8 19.32 -6.02 -24.19
CA SER A 8 19.63 -7.35 -24.74
C SER A 8 19.20 -8.48 -23.80
N PRO A 9 18.32 -9.40 -24.26
CA PRO A 9 17.88 -10.55 -23.47
C PRO A 9 18.99 -11.50 -23.04
N SER A 10 20.10 -11.60 -23.78
CA SER A 10 21.25 -12.44 -23.42
C SER A 10 22.10 -11.81 -22.33
N ARG A 11 22.38 -10.49 -22.43
CA ARG A 11 23.13 -9.74 -21.42
C ARG A 11 22.39 -9.64 -20.10
N TYR A 12 21.06 -9.45 -20.15
CA TYR A 12 20.21 -9.49 -18.96
C TYR A 12 20.27 -10.85 -18.25
N ARG A 13 20.21 -11.96 -19.01
CA ARG A 13 20.34 -13.32 -18.45
C ARG A 13 21.71 -13.59 -17.84
N LEU A 14 22.79 -13.10 -18.46
CA LEU A 14 24.13 -13.20 -17.91
C LEU A 14 24.25 -12.40 -16.60
N ALA A 15 23.76 -11.16 -16.58
CA ALA A 15 23.75 -10.32 -15.38
C ALA A 15 22.94 -10.96 -14.24
N GLN A 16 21.77 -11.56 -14.53
CA GLN A 16 20.99 -12.30 -13.54
C GLN A 16 21.74 -13.51 -12.96
N ARG A 17 22.43 -14.29 -13.80
CA ARG A 17 23.22 -15.44 -13.34
C ARG A 17 24.40 -15.02 -12.46
N LEU A 18 25.09 -13.96 -12.85
CA LEU A 18 26.18 -13.38 -12.05
C LEU A 18 25.65 -12.81 -10.72
N GLY A 19 24.51 -12.12 -10.73
CA GLY A 19 23.83 -11.67 -9.52
C GLY A 19 23.37 -12.82 -8.61
N ALA A 20 22.81 -13.89 -9.18
CA ALA A 20 22.40 -15.10 -8.47
C ALA A 20 23.60 -15.77 -7.78
N TRP A 21 24.71 -15.91 -8.49
CA TRP A 21 25.95 -16.46 -7.94
C TRP A 21 26.54 -15.55 -6.86
N GLY A 22 26.72 -14.26 -7.14
CA GLY A 22 27.27 -13.29 -6.19
C GLY A 22 26.42 -13.15 -4.92
N SER A 23 25.10 -13.26 -5.02
CA SER A 23 24.21 -13.23 -3.86
C SER A 23 24.46 -14.38 -2.87
N ARG A 24 24.99 -15.53 -3.31
CA ARG A 24 25.31 -16.67 -2.43
C ARG A 24 26.45 -16.37 -1.47
N LEU A 25 27.31 -15.42 -1.81
CA LEU A 25 28.44 -14.98 -0.98
C LEU A 25 28.03 -13.90 0.02
N LEU A 26 26.80 -13.36 -0.08
CA LEU A 26 26.28 -12.37 0.85
C LEU A 26 25.55 -13.04 2.03
N PRO A 27 25.59 -12.44 3.23
CA PRO A 27 24.88 -12.96 4.40
C PRO A 27 23.37 -13.00 4.13
N LYS A 28 22.79 -14.21 4.25
CA LYS A 28 21.35 -14.46 4.07
C LYS A 28 20.70 -14.91 5.37
N GLN A 29 19.49 -14.43 5.61
CA GLN A 29 18.63 -14.92 6.68
C GLN A 29 17.24 -15.20 6.10
N ALA A 30 16.73 -16.43 6.27
CA ALA A 30 15.45 -16.87 5.71
C ALA A 30 15.29 -16.58 4.19
N GLY A 31 16.38 -16.65 3.41
CA GLY A 31 16.35 -16.40 1.96
C GLY A 31 16.45 -14.93 1.53
N TRP A 32 16.58 -14.00 2.48
CA TRP A 32 16.73 -12.57 2.24
C TRP A 32 18.17 -12.09 2.46
N VAL A 33 18.66 -11.24 1.55
CA VAL A 33 19.94 -10.54 1.65
C VAL A 33 19.74 -9.27 2.47
N ARG A 34 20.42 -9.16 3.61
CA ARG A 34 20.21 -8.05 4.55
C ARG A 34 20.94 -6.77 4.15
N THR A 35 22.09 -6.89 3.48
CA THR A 35 22.91 -5.75 3.06
C THR A 35 23.51 -6.01 1.68
N LEU A 36 23.46 -5.01 0.81
CA LEU A 36 24.13 -5.01 -0.49
C LEU A 36 25.35 -4.07 -0.46
N PRO A 37 26.43 -4.38 -1.19
CA PRO A 37 27.53 -3.44 -1.37
C PRO A 37 27.11 -2.22 -2.22
N PRO A 38 27.77 -1.06 -2.06
CA PRO A 38 27.56 0.09 -2.94
C PRO A 38 27.75 -0.29 -4.43
N PRO A 39 26.95 0.28 -5.35
CA PRO A 39 25.96 1.37 -5.17
C PRO A 39 24.57 0.90 -4.72
N LEU A 40 24.33 -0.40 -4.54
CA LEU A 40 23.00 -0.96 -4.25
C LEU A 40 22.62 -0.93 -2.76
N SER A 41 23.55 -0.52 -1.89
CA SER A 41 23.37 -0.44 -0.44
C SER A 41 22.20 0.44 -0.01
N ALA A 42 21.86 1.47 -0.80
CA ALA A 42 20.71 2.35 -0.58
C ALA A 42 19.37 1.59 -0.52
N TRP A 43 19.20 0.53 -1.31
CA TRP A 43 18.00 -0.30 -1.25
C TRP A 43 17.89 -1.03 0.09
N THR A 44 18.98 -1.70 0.49
CA THR A 44 19.06 -2.43 1.77
C THR A 44 19.12 -1.56 3.01
N SER A 45 19.22 -0.23 2.83
CA SER A 45 19.05 0.73 3.92
C SER A 45 17.60 0.86 4.39
N SER A 46 16.63 0.43 3.57
CA SER A 46 15.21 0.52 3.92
C SER A 46 14.52 -0.84 3.90
N ARG A 47 14.90 -1.73 2.97
CA ARG A 47 14.23 -3.02 2.71
C ARG A 47 15.23 -4.15 2.45
N HIS A 48 14.97 -5.34 2.98
CA HIS A 48 15.76 -6.53 2.62
C HIS A 48 15.60 -6.86 1.13
N PHE A 49 16.67 -7.36 0.52
CA PHE A 49 16.66 -7.72 -0.90
C PHE A 49 16.37 -9.22 -1.05
N PRO A 50 15.44 -9.65 -1.93
CA PRO A 50 15.19 -11.07 -2.13
C PRO A 50 16.42 -11.74 -2.73
N SER A 51 16.70 -13.00 -2.38
CA SER A 51 17.81 -13.70 -3.02
C SER A 51 17.60 -13.78 -4.54
N PHE A 52 18.67 -13.48 -5.29
CA PHE A 52 18.61 -13.52 -6.74
C PHE A 52 18.37 -14.95 -7.22
N ALA A 53 17.29 -15.16 -7.98
CA ALA A 53 16.96 -16.45 -8.55
C ALA A 53 17.88 -16.78 -9.72
N PHE A 54 18.39 -18.00 -9.78
CA PHE A 54 19.23 -18.46 -10.90
C PHE A 54 18.45 -18.64 -12.20
N GLN A 55 17.15 -18.89 -12.08
CA GLN A 55 16.24 -19.01 -13.22
C GLN A 55 15.30 -17.79 -13.26
N PRO A 56 15.15 -17.15 -14.43
CA PRO A 56 14.19 -16.07 -14.60
C PRO A 56 12.77 -16.59 -14.36
N PHE A 57 11.87 -15.69 -13.94
CA PHE A 57 10.47 -16.03 -13.69
C PHE A 57 9.82 -16.77 -14.86
N LEU A 58 10.01 -16.30 -16.10
CA LEU A 58 9.46 -16.95 -17.31
C LEU A 58 9.93 -18.39 -17.53
N ALA A 59 11.14 -18.75 -17.10
CA ALA A 59 11.63 -20.12 -17.18
C ALA A 59 11.07 -21.00 -16.04
N ARG A 60 10.73 -20.38 -14.90
CA ARG A 60 10.10 -21.06 -13.76
C ARG A 60 8.60 -21.23 -13.96
N SER A 61 7.91 -20.29 -14.59
CA SER A 61 6.46 -20.36 -14.81
C SER A 61 6.05 -21.54 -15.68
N GLN A 62 6.91 -22.00 -16.59
CA GLN A 62 6.68 -23.24 -17.36
C GLN A 62 6.78 -24.52 -16.52
N LYS A 63 7.47 -24.46 -15.37
CA LYS A 63 7.70 -25.61 -14.47
C LYS A 63 6.78 -25.59 -13.25
N LEU A 64 6.34 -24.41 -12.85
CA LEU A 64 5.31 -24.24 -11.83
C LEU A 64 3.99 -24.63 -12.48
N ASN A 65 3.58 -25.89 -12.32
CA ASN A 65 2.21 -26.34 -12.58
C ASN A 65 1.28 -25.60 -11.59
N TYR A 66 1.06 -24.31 -11.80
CA TYR A 66 0.05 -23.51 -11.12
C TYR A 66 -1.31 -23.98 -11.61
N GLY A 67 -1.70 -25.22 -11.26
CA GLY A 67 -2.95 -25.89 -11.59
C GLY A 67 -3.70 -25.26 -12.76
N ALA A 68 -3.04 -25.15 -13.92
CA ALA A 68 -3.51 -24.31 -15.00
C ALA A 68 -4.60 -25.10 -15.68
N LYS A 69 -5.80 -25.10 -15.08
CA LYS A 69 -7.01 -25.01 -15.88
C LYS A 69 -6.68 -23.94 -16.89
N GLN A 70 -6.65 -24.32 -18.17
CA GLN A 70 -6.50 -23.37 -19.25
C GLN A 70 -7.48 -22.24 -18.94
N THR A 71 -6.99 -21.10 -18.46
CA THR A 71 -7.82 -19.92 -18.40
C THR A 71 -8.16 -19.71 -19.87
N PRO A 72 -9.43 -19.83 -20.29
CA PRO A 72 -9.77 -19.54 -21.68
C PRO A 72 -9.10 -18.21 -21.98
N THR A 73 -8.29 -18.18 -23.05
CA THR A 73 -7.69 -16.94 -23.55
C THR A 73 -8.79 -15.90 -23.41
N PRO A 74 -8.62 -14.83 -22.60
CA PRO A 74 -9.68 -13.87 -22.44
C PRO A 74 -9.92 -13.35 -23.84
N GLN A 75 -11.01 -13.81 -24.47
CA GLN A 75 -11.55 -13.16 -25.64
C GLN A 75 -11.77 -11.77 -25.11
N ARG A 76 -10.91 -10.83 -25.55
CA ARG A 76 -11.04 -9.43 -25.22
C ARG A 76 -12.47 -9.08 -25.60
N ARG A 77 -13.36 -9.09 -24.61
CA ARG A 77 -14.77 -8.84 -24.83
C ARG A 77 -14.77 -7.38 -25.20
N LYS A 78 -14.88 -7.12 -26.49
CA LYS A 78 -14.81 -5.77 -27.06
C LYS A 78 -15.87 -4.83 -26.43
N ARG A 79 -16.81 -5.39 -25.65
CA ARG A 79 -17.90 -4.70 -24.98
C ARG A 79 -17.50 -3.81 -23.80
N GLU A 80 -16.37 -3.99 -23.12
CA GLU A 80 -16.09 -3.21 -21.89
C GLU A 80 -15.34 -1.89 -22.10
N THR A 81 -14.60 -1.71 -23.21
CA THR A 81 -13.90 -0.44 -23.46
C THR A 81 -14.80 0.62 -24.10
N GLU A 82 -15.90 0.23 -24.74
CA GLU A 82 -16.84 1.17 -25.38
C GLU A 82 -17.94 1.67 -24.43
N GLN A 83 -18.27 0.93 -23.36
CA GLN A 83 -19.31 1.33 -22.39
C GLN A 83 -18.83 2.31 -21.30
N LEU A 84 -17.53 2.59 -21.19
CA LEU A 84 -17.00 3.62 -20.28
C LEU A 84 -17.24 5.07 -20.75
N THR A 85 -17.99 5.25 -21.85
CA THR A 85 -18.36 6.55 -22.40
C THR A 85 -19.83 6.90 -22.17
N GLU A 86 -20.54 6.20 -21.29
CA GLU A 86 -21.78 6.74 -20.75
C GLU A 86 -21.42 7.68 -19.60
N LYS A 87 -21.49 8.99 -19.88
CA LYS A 87 -21.63 10.01 -18.84
C LYS A 87 -22.83 9.60 -18.00
N SER A 88 -22.56 8.91 -16.90
CA SER A 88 -23.56 8.55 -15.92
C SER A 88 -24.27 9.82 -15.48
N GLN A 89 -25.58 9.69 -15.32
CA GLN A 89 -26.49 10.69 -14.76
C GLN A 89 -25.87 11.36 -13.52
N PRO A 90 -26.31 12.55 -13.09
CA PRO A 90 -25.75 13.25 -11.95
C PRO A 90 -26.12 12.53 -10.64
N GLU A 91 -25.54 11.36 -10.41
CA GLU A 91 -25.42 10.76 -9.09
C GLU A 91 -24.33 11.52 -8.33
N ASP A 92 -24.57 11.71 -7.03
CA ASP A 92 -23.57 12.30 -6.16
C ASP A 92 -22.30 11.44 -6.21
N VAL A 93 -21.16 12.08 -6.49
CA VAL A 93 -19.84 11.44 -6.56
C VAL A 93 -19.59 10.62 -5.28
N VAL A 94 -20.05 11.12 -4.13
CA VAL A 94 -19.90 10.46 -2.83
C VAL A 94 -20.78 9.22 -2.73
N ASP A 95 -22.00 9.24 -3.29
CA ASP A 95 -22.90 8.08 -3.31
C ASP A 95 -22.34 6.96 -4.16
N ARG A 96 -21.84 7.30 -5.36
CA ARG A 96 -21.18 6.32 -6.22
C ARG A 96 -19.94 5.73 -5.54
N PHE A 97 -19.06 6.57 -5.00
CA PHE A 97 -17.88 6.11 -4.27
C PHE A 97 -18.24 5.17 -3.10
N SER A 98 -19.31 5.50 -2.37
CA SER A 98 -19.76 4.68 -1.23
C SER A 98 -20.20 3.29 -1.67
N ARG A 99 -21.02 3.23 -2.73
CA ARG A 99 -21.50 1.97 -3.31
C ARG A 99 -20.34 1.09 -3.76
N GLU A 100 -19.42 1.64 -4.56
CA GLU A 100 -18.29 0.88 -5.09
C GLU A 100 -17.32 0.41 -4.00
N LEU A 101 -17.08 1.23 -2.96
CA LEU A 101 -16.23 0.83 -1.84
C LEU A 101 -16.88 -0.27 -0.99
N GLU A 102 -18.19 -0.20 -0.77
CA GLU A 102 -18.94 -1.22 -0.03
C GLU A 102 -19.01 -2.55 -0.80
N ASP A 103 -19.14 -2.50 -2.13
CA ASP A 103 -19.15 -3.69 -3.00
C ASP A 103 -17.85 -4.50 -2.92
N ILE A 104 -16.70 -3.85 -2.65
CA ILE A 104 -15.41 -4.53 -2.43
C ILE A 104 -15.15 -4.88 -0.95
N GLY A 105 -16.14 -4.71 -0.07
CA GLY A 105 -16.09 -5.06 1.35
C GLY A 105 -15.55 -3.96 2.26
N GLY A 106 -15.43 -2.74 1.78
CA GLY A 106 -15.16 -1.58 2.62
C GLY A 106 -16.38 -1.13 3.43
N THR A 107 -16.20 -0.18 4.32
CA THR A 107 -17.29 0.43 5.11
C THR A 107 -17.15 1.94 5.11
N ILE A 108 -18.25 2.64 4.79
CA ILE A 108 -18.28 4.10 4.82
C ILE A 108 -19.09 4.62 6.00
N VAL A 109 -18.51 5.58 6.70
CA VAL A 109 -19.20 6.34 7.74
C VAL A 109 -19.09 7.83 7.41
N ARG A 110 -20.17 8.40 6.87
CA ARG A 110 -20.25 9.84 6.64
C ARG A 110 -20.42 10.59 7.95
N CYS A 111 -19.64 11.66 8.12
CA CYS A 111 -19.75 12.55 9.28
C CYS A 111 -19.15 13.91 8.99
N GLY A 112 -19.57 14.91 9.76
CA GLY A 112 -18.89 16.20 9.78
C GLY A 112 -17.54 16.09 10.50
N GLU A 113 -16.61 16.96 10.14
CA GLU A 113 -15.23 16.96 10.66
C GLU A 113 -15.16 17.00 12.20
N GLY A 114 -16.01 17.82 12.83
CA GLY A 114 -16.06 17.92 14.29
C GLY A 114 -16.56 16.67 15.02
N VAL A 115 -17.27 15.76 14.33
CA VAL A 115 -17.84 14.53 14.91
C VAL A 115 -16.98 13.31 14.58
N ALA A 116 -16.05 13.43 13.63
CA ALA A 116 -15.17 12.33 13.20
C ALA A 116 -14.33 11.74 14.36
N PRO A 117 -13.72 12.53 15.27
CA PRO A 117 -12.94 11.98 16.38
C PRO A 117 -13.74 11.04 17.30
N ASP A 118 -14.95 11.44 17.70
CA ASP A 118 -15.80 10.62 18.55
C ASP A 118 -16.27 9.35 17.84
N LYS A 119 -16.63 9.44 16.55
CA LYS A 119 -17.04 8.26 15.77
C LYS A 119 -15.91 7.25 15.59
N VAL A 120 -14.69 7.72 15.28
CA VAL A 120 -13.52 6.83 15.16
C VAL A 120 -13.23 6.16 16.50
N ALA A 121 -13.26 6.92 17.61
CA ALA A 121 -13.07 6.36 18.94
C ALA A 121 -14.15 5.34 19.33
N ALA A 122 -15.42 5.59 18.98
CA ALA A 122 -16.52 4.66 19.20
C ALA A 122 -16.34 3.36 18.41
N TYR A 123 -16.05 3.47 17.11
CA TYR A 123 -15.78 2.32 16.25
C TYR A 123 -14.63 1.47 16.81
N LEU A 124 -13.49 2.09 17.13
CA LEU A 124 -12.35 1.35 17.66
C LEU A 124 -12.67 0.61 18.96
N ARG A 125 -13.46 1.22 19.87
CA ARG A 125 -13.89 0.56 21.11
C ARG A 125 -14.84 -0.61 20.85
N GLU A 126 -15.76 -0.47 19.91
CA GLU A 126 -16.70 -1.53 19.53
C GLU A 126 -15.94 -2.78 19.08
N PHE A 127 -14.85 -2.61 18.33
CA PHE A 127 -13.98 -3.70 17.88
C PHE A 127 -12.91 -4.11 18.91
N GLY A 128 -12.91 -3.51 20.12
CA GLY A 128 -11.94 -3.82 21.17
C GLY A 128 -10.50 -3.37 20.87
N ILE A 129 -10.32 -2.51 19.86
CA ILE A 129 -9.02 -2.04 19.39
C ILE A 129 -8.50 -0.98 20.36
N THR A 130 -7.24 -1.11 20.77
CA THR A 130 -6.60 -0.13 21.67
C THR A 130 -5.26 0.38 21.14
N LYS A 131 -4.64 -0.36 20.20
CA LYS A 131 -3.32 -0.05 19.67
C LYS A 131 -3.36 0.21 18.17
N LEU A 132 -2.85 1.37 17.76
CA LEU A 132 -2.90 1.81 16.38
C LEU A 132 -1.55 2.28 15.86
N ILE A 133 -1.36 2.21 14.55
CA ILE A 133 -0.37 3.01 13.83
C ILE A 133 -1.11 4.14 13.13
N ALA A 134 -0.71 5.38 13.35
CA ALA A 134 -1.24 6.51 12.61
C ALA A 134 -0.17 7.16 11.76
N TRP A 135 -0.57 7.83 10.67
CA TRP A 135 0.27 8.85 10.08
C TRP A 135 0.57 9.98 11.08
N GLY A 136 1.68 10.66 10.86
CA GLY A 136 2.02 11.84 11.64
C GLY A 136 1.10 13.01 11.30
N GLU A 137 1.25 14.08 12.07
CA GLU A 137 0.38 15.25 11.98
C GLU A 137 0.55 16.00 10.65
N GLN A 138 -0.29 15.72 9.66
CA GLN A 138 -0.19 16.28 8.29
C GLN A 138 -1.48 16.93 7.81
N GLN A 139 -2.63 16.61 8.42
CA GLN A 139 -3.94 17.15 8.03
C GLN A 139 -4.71 17.54 9.30
N PRO A 140 -5.33 18.72 9.39
CA PRO A 140 -6.04 19.17 10.59
C PRO A 140 -7.06 18.16 11.14
N ALA A 141 -7.91 17.61 10.27
CA ALA A 141 -8.90 16.60 10.63
C ALA A 141 -8.25 15.34 11.24
N LEU A 142 -7.17 14.85 10.62
CA LEU A 142 -6.44 13.68 11.11
C LEU A 142 -5.76 13.95 12.45
N ASN A 143 -5.19 15.13 12.63
CA ASN A 143 -4.56 15.54 13.89
C ASN A 143 -5.59 15.57 15.01
N ALA A 144 -6.77 16.15 14.75
CA ALA A 144 -7.86 16.19 15.72
C ALA A 144 -8.28 14.79 16.17
N VAL A 145 -8.38 13.84 15.23
CA VAL A 145 -8.66 12.43 15.55
C VAL A 145 -7.53 11.82 16.38
N ILE A 146 -6.26 12.00 15.98
CA ILE A 146 -5.09 11.45 16.69
C ILE A 146 -5.01 11.96 18.12
N HIS A 147 -5.16 13.27 18.34
CA HIS A 147 -5.14 13.85 19.69
C HIS A 147 -6.29 13.33 20.53
N HIS A 148 -7.51 13.31 19.99
CA HIS A 148 -8.67 12.79 20.69
C HIS A 148 -8.50 11.32 21.08
N LEU A 149 -7.96 10.48 20.18
CA LEU A 149 -7.67 9.08 20.49
C LEU A 149 -6.64 8.96 21.62
N ARG A 150 -5.58 9.77 21.65
CA ARG A 150 -4.63 9.78 22.78
C ARG A 150 -5.30 10.15 24.09
N ASP A 151 -6.14 11.20 24.10
CA ASP A 151 -6.87 11.64 25.28
C ASP A 151 -7.85 10.58 25.80
N LYS A 152 -8.38 9.77 24.89
CA LYS A 152 -9.28 8.65 25.18
C LYS A 152 -8.57 7.35 25.56
N GLY A 153 -7.23 7.36 25.66
CA GLY A 153 -6.41 6.25 26.14
C GLY A 153 -5.95 5.25 25.08
N PHE A 154 -6.07 5.57 23.79
CA PHE A 154 -5.53 4.71 22.73
C PHE A 154 -4.01 4.86 22.60
N GLU A 155 -3.31 3.75 22.40
CA GLU A 155 -1.86 3.74 22.17
C GLU A 155 -1.57 3.91 20.69
N ILE A 156 -1.01 5.06 20.30
CA ILE A 156 -0.60 5.33 18.92
C ILE A 156 0.91 5.10 18.79
N LEU A 157 1.27 4.04 18.09
CA LEU A 157 2.66 3.66 17.83
C LEU A 157 3.28 4.57 16.77
N ASP A 158 4.51 5.01 17.02
CA ASP A 158 5.31 5.72 16.02
C ASP A 158 5.82 4.75 14.94
N PRO A 159 5.39 4.90 13.67
CA PRO A 159 5.79 4.02 12.56
C PRO A 159 7.24 4.23 12.09
N CYS A 160 8.03 5.06 12.76
CA CYS A 160 9.43 5.24 12.45
C CYS A 160 10.22 3.94 12.64
N LEU A 161 10.96 3.57 11.60
CA LEU A 161 11.86 2.43 11.59
C LEU A 161 13.30 2.90 11.43
N PRO A 162 14.24 2.38 12.24
CA PRO A 162 15.66 2.63 12.03
C PRO A 162 16.09 2.24 10.61
N ARG A 163 17.00 3.03 10.01
CA ARG A 163 17.61 2.70 8.72
C ARG A 163 18.58 1.53 8.88
N GLY A 164 18.74 0.77 7.81
CA GLY A 164 19.59 -0.41 7.74
C GLY A 164 18.90 -1.68 8.21
N SER A 165 19.57 -2.81 8.03
CA SER A 165 19.13 -4.10 8.56
C SER A 165 19.80 -4.35 9.91
N GLY A 166 19.04 -4.74 10.93
CA GLY A 166 19.61 -5.07 12.23
C GLY A 166 18.57 -5.46 13.28
N PRO A 167 19.02 -5.97 14.45
CA PRO A 167 18.12 -6.49 15.49
C PRO A 167 17.12 -5.46 16.01
N GLU A 168 17.52 -4.19 16.11
CA GLU A 168 16.64 -3.12 16.58
C GLU A 168 15.49 -2.85 15.62
N ARG A 169 15.77 -2.85 14.31
CA ARG A 169 14.76 -2.72 13.28
C ARG A 169 13.79 -3.91 13.29
N ASP A 170 14.31 -5.13 13.49
CA ASP A 170 13.48 -6.34 13.53
C ASP A 170 12.54 -6.30 14.75
N ARG A 171 13.04 -5.93 15.93
CA ARG A 171 12.23 -5.75 17.15
C ARG A 171 11.14 -4.72 16.92
N ARG A 172 11.49 -3.57 16.36
CA ARG A 172 10.52 -2.50 16.07
C ARG A 172 9.44 -2.96 15.08
N MET A 173 9.79 -3.76 14.07
CA MET A 173 8.80 -4.36 13.16
C MET A 173 7.85 -5.30 13.88
N VAL A 174 8.36 -6.13 14.80
CA VAL A 174 7.53 -7.03 15.61
C VAL A 174 6.59 -6.23 16.52
N ASP A 175 7.08 -5.16 17.15
CA ASP A 175 6.27 -4.30 18.02
C ASP A 175 5.17 -3.57 17.23
N LEU A 176 5.51 -3.01 16.06
CA LEU A 176 4.54 -2.39 15.15
C LEU A 176 3.51 -3.40 14.63
N GLY A 177 3.90 -4.66 14.44
CA GLY A 177 3.00 -5.75 14.04
C GLY A 177 1.94 -6.10 15.09
N ARG A 178 2.03 -5.53 16.30
CA ARG A 178 0.99 -5.64 17.34
C ARG A 178 -0.13 -4.60 17.19
N ALA A 179 0.02 -3.65 16.27
CA ALA A 179 -1.04 -2.69 15.99
C ALA A 179 -2.23 -3.39 15.32
N GLU A 180 -3.41 -3.08 15.82
CA GLU A 180 -4.66 -3.73 15.43
C GLU A 180 -5.37 -2.92 14.34
N ALA A 181 -5.17 -1.59 14.36
CA ALA A 181 -5.64 -0.70 13.33
C ALA A 181 -4.57 0.28 12.84
N GLY A 182 -4.76 0.70 11.61
CA GLY A 182 -3.97 1.71 10.93
C GLY A 182 -4.84 2.90 10.58
N LEU A 183 -4.40 4.12 10.90
CA LEU A 183 -5.13 5.35 10.62
C LEU A 183 -4.36 6.23 9.64
N THR A 184 -4.94 6.51 8.48
CA THR A 184 -4.34 7.38 7.46
C THR A 184 -5.32 8.44 6.98
N GLY A 185 -4.79 9.44 6.27
CA GLY A 185 -5.59 10.21 5.33
C GLY A 185 -5.56 9.57 3.94
N ALA A 186 -6.26 10.19 3.00
CA ALA A 186 -6.11 9.96 1.58
C ALA A 186 -6.08 11.31 0.86
N ILE A 187 -5.41 11.37 -0.28
CA ILE A 187 -5.34 12.59 -1.11
C ILE A 187 -6.44 12.64 -2.16
N ALA A 188 -7.00 11.47 -2.52
CA ALA A 188 -8.13 11.38 -3.42
C ALA A 188 -8.93 10.09 -3.18
N GLY A 189 -10.22 10.15 -3.50
CA GLY A 189 -11.08 9.00 -3.74
C GLY A 189 -11.53 8.97 -5.19
N VAL A 190 -11.63 7.80 -5.81
CA VAL A 190 -12.13 7.63 -7.18
C VAL A 190 -13.46 6.89 -7.15
N ALA A 191 -14.53 7.61 -7.44
CA ALA A 191 -15.90 7.12 -7.32
C ALA A 191 -16.19 5.96 -8.26
N GLU A 192 -15.66 5.97 -9.48
CA GLU A 192 -15.87 4.91 -10.49
C GLU A 192 -15.48 3.50 -10.02
N THR A 193 -14.56 3.37 -9.07
CA THR A 193 -14.00 2.07 -8.65
C THR A 193 -13.90 1.91 -7.12
N GLY A 194 -14.40 2.87 -6.33
CA GLY A 194 -14.21 2.87 -4.88
C GLY A 194 -12.74 2.94 -4.46
N THR A 195 -11.84 3.49 -5.28
CA THR A 195 -10.39 3.48 -5.02
C THR A 195 -9.97 4.63 -4.09
N LEU A 196 -9.09 4.34 -3.14
CA LEU A 196 -8.41 5.34 -2.31
C LEU A 196 -6.98 5.59 -2.77
N VAL A 197 -6.59 6.86 -2.88
CA VAL A 197 -5.20 7.25 -3.15
C VAL A 197 -4.53 7.65 -1.84
N VAL A 198 -3.63 6.79 -1.38
CA VAL A 198 -2.93 6.92 -0.10
C VAL A 198 -1.45 7.19 -0.38
N PRO A 199 -0.96 8.43 -0.25
CA PRO A 199 0.44 8.75 -0.53
C PRO A 199 1.41 8.07 0.44
N ALA A 200 2.67 8.01 0.03
CA ALA A 200 3.78 7.61 0.89
C ALA A 200 4.81 8.71 0.95
N GLY A 201 5.24 9.06 2.17
CA GLY A 201 6.07 10.24 2.37
C GLY A 201 6.58 10.39 3.79
N ARG A 202 7.22 11.53 4.05
CA ARG A 202 7.62 11.90 5.41
C ARG A 202 6.36 12.01 6.26
N ASN A 203 6.36 11.39 7.44
CA ASN A 203 5.19 11.29 8.32
C ASN A 203 3.97 10.56 7.72
N GLN A 204 4.11 9.92 6.55
CA GLN A 204 3.05 9.15 5.87
C GLN A 204 3.56 7.72 5.61
N SER A 205 3.88 7.01 6.69
CA SER A 205 4.41 5.65 6.59
C SER A 205 3.34 4.71 6.03
N GLN A 206 3.68 3.94 4.99
CA GLN A 206 2.79 2.92 4.43
C GLN A 206 2.45 1.81 5.44
N LEU A 207 3.20 1.66 6.52
CA LEU A 207 2.88 0.69 7.58
C LEU A 207 1.49 0.95 8.17
N ALA A 208 1.06 2.21 8.25
CA ALA A 208 -0.27 2.56 8.75
C ALA A 208 -1.42 2.05 7.87
N SER A 209 -1.16 1.63 6.62
CA SER A 209 -2.18 1.05 5.74
C SER A 209 -1.93 -0.43 5.46
N LEU A 210 -0.67 -0.87 5.49
CA LEU A 210 -0.27 -2.20 5.02
C LEU A 210 0.05 -3.20 6.14
N LEU A 211 0.27 -2.74 7.38
CA LEU A 211 0.71 -3.62 8.47
C LEU A 211 -0.46 -4.07 9.37
N PRO A 212 -1.29 -3.17 9.94
CA PRO A 212 -2.44 -3.58 10.73
C PRO A 212 -3.51 -4.28 9.86
N PRO A 213 -4.28 -5.21 10.44
CA PRO A 213 -5.37 -5.90 9.74
C PRO A 213 -6.57 -4.98 9.44
N VAL A 214 -6.77 -3.91 10.21
CA VAL A 214 -7.82 -2.91 9.99
C VAL A 214 -7.21 -1.61 9.49
N HIS A 215 -7.70 -1.07 8.37
CA HIS A 215 -7.25 0.21 7.82
C HIS A 215 -8.39 1.22 7.82
N LEU A 216 -8.25 2.26 8.64
CA LEU A 216 -9.16 3.40 8.74
C LEU A 216 -8.59 4.59 7.95
N VAL A 217 -9.44 5.20 7.14
CA VAL A 217 -9.06 6.33 6.29
C VAL A 217 -10.00 7.50 6.51
N LEU A 218 -9.43 8.67 6.79
CA LEU A 218 -10.15 9.94 6.74
C LEU A 218 -10.04 10.51 5.32
N LEU A 219 -11.18 10.66 4.66
CA LEU A 219 -11.29 11.16 3.30
C LEU A 219 -12.24 12.35 3.27
N PRO A 220 -11.76 13.58 3.01
CA PRO A 220 -12.63 14.71 2.74
C PRO A 220 -13.51 14.44 1.52
N ALA A 221 -14.81 14.69 1.61
CA ALA A 221 -15.73 14.50 0.47
C ALA A 221 -15.35 15.35 -0.75
N SER A 222 -14.70 16.50 -0.53
CA SER A 222 -14.26 17.42 -1.57
C SER A 222 -13.11 16.90 -2.44
N VAL A 223 -12.42 15.83 -2.03
CA VAL A 223 -11.32 15.21 -2.81
C VAL A 223 -11.76 13.88 -3.44
N ILE A 224 -13.06 13.65 -3.55
CA ILE A 224 -13.60 12.51 -4.28
C ILE A 224 -13.88 12.95 -5.72
N HIS A 225 -13.24 12.27 -6.66
CA HIS A 225 -13.35 12.53 -8.09
C HIS A 225 -14.17 11.43 -8.77
N GLN A 226 -14.84 11.77 -9.87
CA GLN A 226 -15.63 10.81 -10.64
C GLN A 226 -14.76 9.65 -11.16
N THR A 227 -13.67 9.97 -11.86
CA THR A 227 -12.77 8.97 -12.45
C THR A 227 -11.31 9.23 -12.04
N MET A 228 -10.47 8.19 -12.19
CA MET A 228 -9.02 8.32 -12.00
C MET A 228 -8.42 9.37 -12.95
N THR A 229 -8.98 9.51 -14.13
CA THR A 229 -8.50 10.46 -15.15
C THR A 229 -8.78 11.90 -14.73
N ASP A 230 -9.91 12.16 -14.08
CA ASP A 230 -10.26 13.51 -13.60
C ASP A 230 -9.29 13.97 -12.51
N TRP A 231 -9.00 13.11 -11.53
CA TRP A 231 -7.99 13.40 -10.50
C TRP A 231 -6.61 13.67 -11.11
N LEU A 232 -6.15 12.83 -12.04
CA LEU A 232 -4.84 13.01 -12.69
C LEU A 232 -4.74 14.32 -13.51
N ARG A 233 -5.85 14.78 -14.09
CA ARG A 233 -5.89 16.05 -14.84
C ARG A 233 -5.78 17.28 -13.94
N GLU A 234 -6.21 17.18 -12.69
CA GLU A 234 -6.17 18.27 -11.71
C GLU A 234 -4.81 18.40 -11.00
N GLY A 235 -3.85 17.53 -11.33
CA GLY A 235 -2.45 17.70 -10.94
C GLY A 235 -1.90 16.66 -9.97
N GLY A 236 -2.75 15.73 -9.49
CA GLY A 236 -2.33 14.65 -8.59
C GLY A 236 -2.07 15.10 -7.16
#